data_AF-A0A1Y3MZU7-F1
#
_entry.id   AF-A0A1Y3MZU7-F1
#
_cell.length_a   1.000
_cell.length_b   1.000
_cell.length_c   1.000
_cell.angle_alpha   90.00
_cell.angle_beta   90.00
_cell.angle_gamma   90.00
#
_symmetry.space_group_name_H-M   'P 1'
#
loop_
_entity.id
_entity.type
_entity.pdbx_description
1 polymer ?
#
loop_
_entity_poly.entity_id
_entity_poly.type
_entity_poly.pdbx_seq_one_letter_code
_entity_poly.pdbx_strand_id
1 'polypeptide(L)'
;MFSWNNLQIIIDDHLDILLTRLAKEDFLEGFIAPRIKEYYINILSFFLFFSILYLSLDTFFKNIWKNKYYLKLNNYKRKDWNSRVVAFIHACIISPLCIFLIYNYGFPWNKTEKEYDPKEIDLYYKTICISIGYFMWDIIYSVGDYKKGGIGFVVHGVCAFLIYICTFKHYVLGHYAIIYLNYEISTIFLHIYWISDKIGLTGTIFQLVDSLLLLVTFFSVRIAFGSITILKLLCKFI
;
A
#
# COMPACT_ATOMS: atom_id res chain seq x y z
N MET A 1 0.74 1.79 -41.38
CA MET A 1 1.75 2.85 -41.20
C MET A 1 1.30 3.68 -40.01
N PHE A 2 1.87 3.43 -38.83
CA PHE A 2 1.45 4.07 -37.59
C PHE A 2 2.05 5.48 -37.57
N SER A 3 1.21 6.52 -37.65
CA SER A 3 1.62 7.92 -37.72
C SER A 3 1.57 8.54 -36.33
N TRP A 4 2.60 9.30 -35.95
CA TRP A 4 2.67 10.02 -34.68
C TRP A 4 1.46 10.96 -34.47
N ASN A 5 0.92 11.54 -35.55
CA ASN A 5 -0.27 12.38 -35.47
C ASN A 5 -1.52 11.58 -35.07
N ASN A 6 -1.64 10.31 -35.47
CA ASN A 6 -2.76 9.47 -35.06
C ASN A 6 -2.65 9.09 -33.57
N LEU A 7 -1.44 8.86 -33.06
CA LEU A 7 -1.23 8.61 -31.63
C LEU A 7 -1.56 9.86 -30.80
N GLN A 8 -1.18 11.04 -31.27
CA GLN A 8 -1.44 12.31 -30.59
C GLN A 8 -2.95 12.61 -30.50
N ILE A 9 -3.68 12.47 -31.61
CA ILE A 9 -5.14 12.68 -31.66
C ILE A 9 -5.85 11.69 -30.73
N ILE A 10 -5.42 10.43 -30.71
CA ILE A 10 -5.97 9.41 -29.80
C ILE A 10 -5.72 9.80 -28.33
N ILE A 11 -4.51 10.25 -27.99
CA ILE A 11 -4.17 10.68 -26.63
C ILE A 11 -4.99 11.91 -26.22
N ASP A 12 -5.13 12.88 -27.11
CA ASP A 12 -5.85 14.13 -26.84
C ASP A 12 -7.35 13.86 -26.65
N ASP A 13 -7.98 13.04 -27.50
CA ASP A 13 -9.37 12.61 -27.35
C ASP A 13 -9.59 11.83 -26.04
N HIS A 14 -8.65 10.96 -25.65
CA HIS A 14 -8.72 10.23 -24.38
C HIS A 14 -8.58 11.14 -23.17
N LEU A 15 -7.71 12.16 -23.26
CA LEU A 15 -7.53 13.15 -22.21
C LEU A 15 -8.81 13.97 -22.03
N ASP A 16 -9.43 14.41 -23.14
CA ASP A 16 -10.66 15.18 -23.11
C ASP A 16 -11.83 14.37 -22.55
N ILE A 17 -11.95 13.08 -22.85
CA ILE A 17 -12.97 12.20 -22.24
C ILE A 17 -12.75 12.07 -20.72
N LEU A 18 -11.50 11.87 -20.29
CA LEU A 18 -11.13 11.81 -18.87
C LEU A 18 -11.43 13.12 -18.16
N LEU A 19 -11.04 14.25 -18.74
CA LEU A 19 -11.26 15.59 -18.20
C LEU A 19 -12.75 15.93 -18.16
N THR A 20 -13.53 15.53 -19.17
CA THR A 20 -14.98 15.76 -19.19
C THR A 20 -15.71 14.90 -18.16
N ARG A 21 -15.25 13.67 -17.92
CA ARG A 21 -15.78 12.82 -16.83
C ARG A 21 -15.39 13.35 -15.45
N LEU A 22 -14.15 13.80 -15.28
CA LEU A 22 -13.67 14.46 -14.05
C LEU A 22 -14.38 15.79 -13.79
N ALA A 23 -14.74 16.54 -14.83
CA ALA A 23 -15.46 17.80 -14.72
C ALA A 23 -16.97 17.61 -14.44
N LYS A 24 -17.53 16.42 -14.72
CA LYS A 24 -18.93 16.09 -14.42
C LYS A 24 -19.13 15.58 -12.99
N GLU A 25 -18.09 15.06 -12.34
CA GLU A 25 -18.16 14.72 -10.92
C GLU A 25 -17.79 15.95 -10.08
N ASP A 26 -18.71 16.43 -9.24
CA ASP A 26 -18.34 17.43 -8.25
C ASP A 26 -17.26 16.84 -7.33
N PHE A 27 -16.18 17.59 -7.10
CA PHE A 27 -15.07 17.14 -6.24
C PHE A 27 -15.56 16.63 -4.88
N LEU A 28 -16.61 17.25 -4.33
CA LEU A 28 -17.28 16.86 -3.08
C LEU A 28 -18.07 15.55 -3.19
N GLU A 29 -18.69 15.26 -4.33
CA GLU A 29 -19.33 13.95 -4.59
C GLU A 29 -18.30 12.82 -4.72
N GLY A 30 -17.10 13.13 -5.22
CA GLY A 30 -15.95 12.22 -5.23
C GLY A 30 -15.52 11.75 -3.83
N PHE A 31 -15.78 12.54 -2.78
CA PHE A 31 -15.51 12.17 -1.39
C PHE A 31 -16.66 11.42 -0.69
N ILE A 32 -17.81 11.27 -1.34
CA ILE A 32 -18.91 10.47 -0.79
C ILE A 32 -18.52 8.99 -0.92
N ALA A 33 -17.99 8.45 0.17
CA ALA A 33 -17.67 7.03 0.32
C ALA A 33 -18.77 6.32 1.11
N PRO A 34 -19.91 5.92 0.50
CA PRO A 34 -21.09 5.44 1.22
C PRO A 34 -20.78 4.21 2.08
N ARG A 35 -19.86 3.35 1.62
CA ARG A 35 -19.45 2.12 2.31
C ARG A 35 -18.54 2.36 3.51
N ILE A 36 -17.93 3.54 3.65
CA ILE A 36 -17.02 3.79 4.79
C ILE A 36 -17.73 3.63 6.13
N LYS A 37 -19.05 3.91 6.17
CA LYS A 37 -19.91 3.73 7.35
C LYS A 37 -20.04 2.27 7.79
N GLU A 38 -19.86 1.31 6.90
CA GLU A 38 -19.90 -0.12 7.22
C GLU A 38 -18.56 -0.60 7.82
N TYR A 39 -17.46 0.08 7.48
CA TYR A 39 -16.09 -0.39 7.74
C TYR A 39 -15.26 0.51 8.67
N TYR A 40 -15.78 1.66 9.12
CA TYR A 40 -15.02 2.61 9.95
C TYR A 40 -14.52 1.97 11.25
N ILE A 41 -15.28 1.07 11.86
CA ILE A 41 -14.85 0.35 13.07
C ILE A 41 -13.62 -0.50 12.77
N ASN A 42 -13.59 -1.20 11.62
CA ASN A 42 -12.45 -2.01 11.22
C ASN A 42 -11.21 -1.12 10.99
N ILE A 43 -11.37 0.00 10.30
CA ILE A 43 -10.28 0.97 10.06
C ILE A 43 -9.71 1.47 11.39
N LEU A 44 -10.57 1.93 12.31
CA LEU A 44 -10.16 2.41 13.63
C LEU A 44 -9.51 1.30 14.47
N SER A 45 -10.01 0.07 14.37
CA SER A 45 -9.43 -1.08 15.08
C SER A 45 -8.02 -1.37 14.61
N PHE A 46 -7.77 -1.36 13.29
CA PHE A 46 -6.43 -1.58 12.75
C PHE A 46 -5.49 -0.40 13.05
N PHE A 47 -5.99 0.83 13.00
CA PHE A 47 -5.23 1.99 13.47
C PHE A 47 -4.80 1.84 14.93
N LEU A 48 -5.72 1.43 15.80
CA LEU A 48 -5.40 1.18 17.21
C LEU A 48 -4.41 0.03 17.36
N PHE A 49 -4.57 -1.05 16.60
CA PHE A 49 -3.64 -2.17 16.57
C PHE A 49 -2.21 -1.72 16.22
N PHE A 50 -2.02 -0.98 15.13
CA PHE A 50 -0.69 -0.49 14.74
C PHE A 50 -0.13 0.55 15.71
N SER A 51 -1.00 1.36 16.32
CA SER A 51 -0.62 2.30 17.39
C SER A 51 -0.10 1.59 18.63
N ILE A 52 -0.84 0.59 19.13
CA ILE A 52 -0.44 -0.22 20.29
C ILE A 52 0.84 -0.98 19.98
N LEU A 53 0.92 -1.59 18.79
CA LEU A 53 2.11 -2.26 18.31
C LEU A 53 3.32 -1.33 18.42
N TYR A 54 3.28 -0.15 17.77
CA TYR A 54 4.36 0.82 17.82
C TYR A 54 4.78 1.20 19.25
N LEU A 55 3.80 1.52 20.12
CA LEU A 55 4.05 1.94 21.50
C LEU A 55 4.67 0.80 22.33
N SER A 56 4.34 -0.45 22.03
CA SER A 56 4.87 -1.62 22.72
C SER A 56 6.32 -1.96 22.35
N LEU A 57 6.78 -1.55 21.15
CA LEU A 57 8.07 -1.98 20.60
C LEU A 57 9.26 -1.51 21.43
N ASP A 58 9.24 -0.30 21.99
CA ASP A 58 10.35 0.19 22.80
C ASP A 58 10.55 -0.65 24.08
N THR A 59 9.45 -0.95 24.78
CA THR A 59 9.45 -1.85 25.94
C THR A 59 9.89 -3.25 25.53
N PHE A 60 9.40 -3.77 24.41
CA PHE A 60 9.77 -5.08 23.90
C PHE A 60 11.28 -5.19 23.62
N PHE A 61 11.84 -4.28 22.82
CA PHE A 61 13.26 -4.34 22.45
C PHE A 61 14.20 -4.04 23.63
N LYS A 62 13.80 -3.20 24.58
CA LYS A 62 14.63 -2.86 25.76
C LYS A 62 14.56 -3.92 26.85
N ASN A 63 13.36 -4.34 27.25
CA ASN A 63 13.16 -5.09 28.48
C ASN A 63 13.00 -6.59 28.22
N ILE A 64 12.28 -6.96 27.16
CA ILE A 64 11.98 -8.37 26.84
C ILE A 64 13.13 -8.98 26.05
N TRP A 65 13.44 -8.43 24.87
CA TRP A 65 14.50 -8.96 24.02
C TRP A 65 15.89 -8.48 24.43
N LYS A 66 16.01 -7.30 25.06
CA LYS A 66 17.31 -6.68 25.42
C LYS A 66 18.24 -6.62 24.20
N ASN A 67 17.69 -6.19 23.05
CA ASN A 67 18.40 -6.22 21.78
C ASN A 67 19.63 -5.29 21.80
N LYS A 68 20.83 -5.88 21.70
CA LYS A 68 22.11 -5.16 21.80
C LYS A 68 22.31 -4.05 20.76
N TYR A 69 21.69 -4.16 19.58
CA TYR A 69 21.78 -3.15 18.53
C TYR A 69 20.82 -1.99 18.83
N TYR A 70 19.58 -2.31 19.19
CA TYR A 70 18.55 -1.33 19.54
C TYR A 70 18.94 -0.47 20.76
N LEU A 71 19.55 -1.07 21.77
CA LEU A 71 19.98 -0.37 22.98
C LEU A 71 21.06 0.70 22.72
N LYS A 72 21.86 0.53 21.66
CA LYS A 72 22.89 1.52 21.25
C LYS A 72 22.33 2.70 20.47
N LEU A 73 21.07 2.61 20.01
CA LEU A 73 20.45 3.67 19.22
C LEU A 73 20.04 4.84 20.13
N ASN A 74 20.11 6.06 19.60
CA ASN A 74 19.51 7.21 20.27
C ASN A 74 17.96 7.15 20.14
N ASN A 75 17.25 8.00 20.90
CA ASN A 75 15.77 8.06 20.86
C ASN A 75 15.20 8.19 19.45
N TYR A 76 15.87 8.95 18.58
CA TYR A 76 15.42 9.17 17.21
C TYR A 76 15.54 7.91 16.35
N LYS A 77 16.72 7.28 16.31
CA LYS A 77 16.95 6.04 15.56
C LYS A 77 16.06 4.89 16.05
N ARG A 78 15.68 4.90 17.34
CA ARG A 78 14.70 3.96 17.88
C ARG A 78 13.29 4.18 17.32
N LYS A 79 12.85 5.43 17.14
CA LYS A 79 11.56 5.73 16.51
C LYS A 79 11.53 5.26 15.05
N ASP A 80 12.56 5.57 14.27
CA ASP A 80 12.71 5.07 12.88
C ASP A 80 12.71 3.53 12.83
N TRP A 81 13.46 2.89 13.73
CA TRP A 81 13.45 1.43 13.87
C TRP A 81 12.05 0.87 14.14
N ASN A 82 11.36 1.40 15.14
CA ASN A 82 10.02 0.94 15.50
C ASN A 82 9.04 1.17 14.35
N SER A 83 9.12 2.30 13.66
CA SER A 83 8.28 2.60 12.50
C SER A 83 8.47 1.57 11.38
N ARG A 84 9.72 1.19 11.11
CA ARG A 84 10.05 0.19 10.09
C ARG A 84 9.60 -1.22 10.48
N VAL A 85 9.61 -1.56 11.77
CA VAL A 85 9.06 -2.83 12.25
C VAL A 85 7.54 -2.87 12.06
N VAL A 86 6.83 -1.77 12.32
CA VAL A 86 5.38 -1.67 12.06
C VAL A 86 5.07 -1.84 10.57
N ALA A 87 5.80 -1.13 9.70
CA ALA A 87 5.68 -1.25 8.25
C ALA A 87 5.97 -2.68 7.75
N PHE A 88 7.01 -3.32 8.29
CA PHE A 88 7.33 -4.71 7.97
C PHE A 88 6.21 -5.69 8.37
N ILE A 89 5.61 -5.50 9.55
CA ILE A 89 4.50 -6.33 10.02
C ILE A 89 3.26 -6.13 9.13
N HIS A 90 2.93 -4.89 8.78
CA HIS A 90 1.86 -4.60 7.81
C HIS A 90 2.12 -5.31 6.47
N ALA A 91 3.32 -5.18 5.91
CA ALA A 91 3.70 -5.83 4.65
C ALA A 91 3.57 -7.37 4.73
N CYS A 92 4.01 -7.97 5.85
CA CYS A 92 3.88 -9.42 6.09
C CYS A 92 2.43 -9.90 6.24
N ILE A 93 1.52 -9.05 6.73
CA ILE A 93 0.09 -9.38 6.86
C ILE A 93 -0.61 -9.21 5.51
N ILE A 94 -0.40 -8.08 4.83
CA ILE A 94 -1.20 -7.72 3.67
C ILE A 94 -0.81 -8.52 2.43
N SER A 95 0.48 -8.79 2.24
CA SER A 95 0.99 -9.52 1.08
C SER A 95 0.36 -10.90 0.90
N PRO A 96 0.34 -11.81 1.90
CA PRO A 96 -0.30 -13.11 1.75
C PRO A 96 -1.83 -13.00 1.62
N LEU A 97 -2.48 -12.03 2.26
CA LEU A 97 -3.92 -11.80 2.11
C LEU A 97 -4.29 -11.40 0.68
N CYS A 98 -3.52 -10.49 0.08
CA CYS A 98 -3.72 -10.09 -1.31
C CYS A 98 -3.51 -11.26 -2.29
N ILE A 99 -2.46 -12.07 -2.07
CA ILE A 99 -2.23 -13.27 -2.89
C ILE A 99 -3.38 -14.27 -2.73
N PHE A 100 -3.84 -14.53 -1.50
CA PHE A 100 -4.97 -15.41 -1.22
C PHE A 100 -6.24 -14.94 -1.95
N LEU A 101 -6.52 -13.65 -1.89
CA LEU A 101 -7.67 -13.03 -2.53
C LEU A 101 -7.64 -13.17 -4.05
N ILE A 102 -6.50 -12.88 -4.68
CA ILE A 102 -6.33 -13.02 -6.13
C ILE A 102 -6.40 -14.49 -6.55
N TYR A 103 -5.83 -15.40 -5.76
CA TYR A 103 -5.85 -16.83 -6.05
C TYR A 103 -7.27 -17.41 -6.03
N ASN A 104 -8.08 -17.05 -5.04
CA ASN A 104 -9.43 -17.60 -4.90
C ASN A 104 -10.47 -16.93 -5.79
N TYR A 105 -10.33 -15.62 -6.03
CA TYR A 105 -11.35 -14.82 -6.72
C TYR A 105 -10.92 -14.31 -8.10
N GLY A 106 -9.68 -14.56 -8.51
CA GLY A 106 -9.16 -14.17 -9.82
C GLY A 106 -8.81 -12.69 -9.92
N PHE A 107 -8.60 -12.22 -11.15
CA PHE A 107 -8.27 -10.81 -11.44
C PHE A 107 -9.53 -10.00 -11.81
N PRO A 108 -9.58 -8.68 -11.56
CA PRO A 108 -10.76 -7.85 -11.79
C PRO A 108 -11.12 -7.69 -13.26
N TRP A 109 -10.16 -7.85 -14.18
CA TRP A 109 -10.47 -7.82 -15.61
C TRP A 109 -11.23 -9.06 -16.08
N ASN A 110 -11.19 -10.18 -15.33
CA ASN A 110 -11.92 -11.41 -15.65
C ASN A 110 -13.36 -11.41 -15.13
N LYS A 111 -13.79 -10.36 -14.40
CA LYS A 111 -15.13 -10.23 -13.85
C LYS A 111 -15.83 -8.97 -14.35
N THR A 112 -17.14 -9.06 -14.43
CA THR A 112 -18.12 -7.98 -14.60
C THR A 112 -18.74 -7.65 -13.24
N GLU A 113 -19.36 -6.48 -13.12
CA GLU A 113 -19.89 -6.01 -11.82
C GLU A 113 -20.94 -6.96 -11.20
N LYS A 114 -21.65 -7.70 -12.04
CA LYS A 114 -22.70 -8.64 -11.64
C LYS A 114 -22.16 -9.98 -11.11
N GLU A 115 -20.88 -10.27 -11.34
CA GLU A 115 -20.24 -11.54 -10.97
C GLU A 115 -19.60 -11.51 -9.57
N TYR A 116 -19.60 -10.34 -8.90
CA TYR A 116 -19.06 -10.21 -7.56
C TYR A 116 -20.07 -10.70 -6.50
N ASP A 117 -19.67 -11.71 -5.73
CA ASP A 117 -20.40 -12.16 -4.54
C ASP A 117 -20.27 -11.10 -3.42
N PRO A 118 -21.36 -10.70 -2.73
CA PRO A 118 -21.28 -9.86 -1.54
C PRO A 118 -20.24 -10.29 -0.51
N LYS A 119 -19.99 -11.60 -0.33
CA LYS A 119 -18.96 -12.10 0.60
C LYS A 119 -17.54 -11.81 0.12
N GLU A 120 -17.30 -11.94 -1.18
CA GLU A 120 -16.02 -11.58 -1.81
C GLU A 120 -15.72 -10.09 -1.63
N ILE A 121 -16.73 -9.25 -1.92
CA ILE A 121 -16.65 -7.79 -1.75
C ILE A 121 -16.29 -7.45 -0.30
N ASP A 122 -16.98 -8.06 0.66
CA ASP A 122 -16.74 -7.82 2.08
C ASP A 122 -15.30 -8.18 2.49
N LEU A 123 -14.78 -9.30 1.97
CA LEU A 123 -13.41 -9.74 2.27
C LEU A 123 -12.35 -8.79 1.67
N TYR A 124 -12.58 -8.27 0.46
CA TYR A 124 -11.72 -7.23 -0.12
C TYR A 124 -11.68 -5.98 0.74
N TYR A 125 -12.84 -5.43 1.12
CA TYR A 125 -12.88 -4.21 1.91
C TYR A 125 -12.33 -4.40 3.33
N LYS A 126 -12.57 -5.54 3.97
CA LYS A 126 -11.92 -5.88 5.26
C LYS A 126 -10.40 -5.92 5.15
N THR A 127 -9.87 -6.45 4.05
CA THR A 127 -8.42 -6.48 3.80
C THR A 127 -7.87 -5.07 3.56
N ILE A 128 -8.57 -4.24 2.78
CA ILE A 128 -8.20 -2.83 2.54
C ILE A 128 -8.20 -2.03 3.86
N CYS A 129 -9.13 -2.32 4.78
CA CYS A 129 -9.17 -1.66 6.10
C CYS A 129 -7.89 -1.83 6.90
N ILE A 130 -7.17 -2.96 6.76
CA ILE A 130 -5.87 -3.18 7.39
C ILE A 130 -4.89 -2.11 6.92
N SER A 131 -4.81 -1.91 5.61
CA SER A 131 -3.92 -0.92 5.01
C SER A 131 -4.34 0.51 5.29
N ILE A 132 -5.64 0.83 5.26
CA ILE A 132 -6.11 2.18 5.61
C ILE A 132 -5.81 2.51 7.08
N GLY A 133 -6.06 1.58 8.00
CA GLY A 133 -5.70 1.75 9.41
C GLY A 133 -4.20 1.97 9.61
N TYR A 134 -3.38 1.22 8.87
CA TYR A 134 -1.92 1.41 8.83
C TYR A 134 -1.52 2.78 8.26
N PHE A 135 -2.05 3.19 7.10
CA PHE A 135 -1.72 4.49 6.49
C PHE A 135 -2.18 5.66 7.36
N MET A 136 -3.31 5.54 8.06
CA MET A 136 -3.75 6.54 9.03
C MET A 136 -2.74 6.69 10.17
N TRP A 137 -2.24 5.56 10.68
CA TRP A 137 -1.16 5.54 11.67
C TRP A 137 0.11 6.17 11.09
N ASP A 138 0.54 5.76 9.90
CA ASP A 138 1.77 6.22 9.24
C ASP A 138 1.76 7.74 9.01
N ILE A 139 0.63 8.33 8.62
CA ILE A 139 0.49 9.79 8.47
C ILE A 139 0.74 10.50 9.80
N ILE A 140 0.08 10.07 10.88
CA ILE A 140 0.19 10.74 12.19
C ILE A 140 1.64 10.72 12.67
N TYR A 141 2.31 9.57 12.53
CA TYR A 141 3.69 9.42 12.96
C TYR A 141 4.69 10.13 12.03
N SER A 142 4.47 10.09 10.72
CA SER A 142 5.30 10.78 9.73
C SER A 142 5.19 12.30 9.86
N VAL A 143 3.99 12.84 10.14
CA VAL A 143 3.81 14.27 10.44
C VAL A 143 4.52 14.64 11.74
N GLY A 144 4.49 13.78 12.76
CA GLY A 144 5.22 14.02 14.01
C GLY A 144 6.74 14.12 13.86
N ASP A 145 7.33 13.54 12.79
CA ASP A 145 8.78 13.53 12.52
C ASP A 145 9.14 14.10 11.14
N TYR A 146 8.27 14.97 10.57
CA TYR A 146 8.38 15.44 9.18
C TYR A 146 9.72 16.10 8.85
N LYS A 147 10.35 16.77 9.84
CA LYS A 147 11.65 17.45 9.69
C LYS A 147 12.80 16.48 9.37
N LYS A 148 12.61 15.18 9.57
CA LYS A 148 13.66 14.17 9.40
C LYS A 148 13.27 13.03 8.47
N GLY A 149 12.00 12.60 8.50
CA GLY A 149 11.46 11.67 7.50
C GLY A 149 11.43 12.31 6.11
N GLY A 150 11.29 13.63 6.03
CA GLY A 150 11.15 14.35 4.78
C GLY A 150 9.68 14.40 4.35
N ILE A 151 9.32 15.51 3.68
CA ILE A 151 7.94 15.76 3.27
C ILE A 151 7.40 14.69 2.31
N GLY A 152 8.28 14.04 1.55
CA GLY A 152 7.92 12.99 0.61
C GLY A 152 7.21 11.80 1.27
N PHE A 153 7.62 11.40 2.48
CA PHE A 153 6.97 10.30 3.20
C PHE A 153 5.58 10.69 3.71
N VAL A 154 5.42 11.94 4.18
CA VAL A 154 4.13 12.47 4.61
C VAL A 154 3.16 12.53 3.42
N VAL A 155 3.61 13.07 2.29
CA VAL A 155 2.82 13.15 1.06
C VAL A 155 2.47 11.75 0.57
N HIS A 156 3.41 10.82 0.58
CA HIS A 156 3.17 9.43 0.22
C HIS A 156 2.07 8.80 1.09
N GLY A 157 2.17 8.92 2.42
CA GLY A 157 1.17 8.38 3.34
C GLY A 157 -0.21 8.98 3.13
N VAL A 158 -0.31 10.30 2.94
CA VAL A 158 -1.58 10.99 2.65
C VAL A 158 -2.17 10.54 1.32
N CYS A 159 -1.36 10.49 0.26
CA CYS A 159 -1.82 10.03 -1.06
C CYS A 159 -2.28 8.56 -1.01
N ALA A 160 -1.54 7.68 -0.35
CA ALA A 160 -1.92 6.29 -0.18
C ALA A 160 -3.25 6.18 0.56
N PHE A 161 -3.39 6.84 1.71
CA PHE A 161 -4.63 6.85 2.50
C PHE A 161 -5.84 7.33 1.69
N LEU A 162 -5.70 8.44 0.96
CA LEU A 162 -6.78 9.00 0.14
C LEU A 162 -7.16 8.06 -1.00
N ILE A 163 -6.19 7.53 -1.76
CA ILE A 163 -6.47 6.60 -2.86
C ILE A 163 -7.24 5.39 -2.35
N TYR A 164 -6.84 4.79 -1.22
CA TYR A 164 -7.54 3.63 -0.66
C TYR A 164 -8.91 3.98 -0.08
N ILE A 165 -9.11 5.15 0.53
CA ILE A 165 -10.45 5.60 0.94
C ILE A 165 -11.38 5.78 -0.26
N CYS A 166 -10.91 6.36 -1.35
CA CYS A 166 -11.71 6.55 -2.56
C CYS A 166 -12.21 5.24 -3.16
N THR A 167 -11.56 4.10 -2.86
CA THR A 167 -12.03 2.78 -3.32
C THR A 167 -13.40 2.41 -2.75
N PHE A 168 -13.79 2.94 -1.60
CA PHE A 168 -15.09 2.68 -0.96
C PHE A 168 -16.27 3.35 -1.69
N LYS A 169 -16.02 4.13 -2.74
CA LYS A 169 -17.06 4.73 -3.58
C LYS A 169 -17.77 3.69 -4.45
N HIS A 170 -17.02 2.79 -5.09
CA HIS A 170 -17.56 1.83 -6.06
C HIS A 170 -17.16 0.39 -5.73
N TYR A 171 -18.12 -0.53 -5.80
CA TYR A 171 -17.94 -1.97 -5.53
C TYR A 171 -16.69 -2.57 -6.16
N VAL A 172 -16.44 -2.24 -7.44
CA VAL A 172 -15.37 -2.83 -8.25
C VAL A 172 -13.98 -2.31 -7.86
N LEU A 173 -13.88 -1.10 -7.30
CA LEU A 173 -12.59 -0.47 -7.02
C LEU A 173 -11.82 -1.18 -5.91
N GLY A 174 -12.52 -1.79 -4.94
CA GLY A 174 -11.89 -2.61 -3.91
C GLY A 174 -11.05 -3.75 -4.49
N HIS A 175 -11.53 -4.41 -5.56
CA HIS A 175 -10.78 -5.49 -6.19
C HIS A 175 -9.48 -4.99 -6.86
N TYR A 176 -9.53 -3.84 -7.54
CA TYR A 176 -8.31 -3.21 -8.08
C TYR A 176 -7.34 -2.77 -6.98
N ALA A 177 -7.86 -2.28 -5.84
CA ALA A 177 -7.06 -1.89 -4.70
C ALA A 177 -6.21 -3.06 -4.16
N ILE A 178 -6.80 -4.26 -4.06
CA ILE A 178 -6.10 -5.48 -3.64
C ILE A 178 -4.91 -5.80 -4.54
N ILE A 179 -5.02 -5.55 -5.85
CA ILE A 179 -3.90 -5.74 -6.78
C ILE A 179 -2.75 -4.81 -6.43
N TYR A 180 -3.01 -3.52 -6.25
CA TYR A 180 -1.96 -2.54 -5.93
C TYR A 180 -1.34 -2.76 -4.55
N LEU A 181 -2.07 -3.34 -3.60
CA LEU A 181 -1.51 -3.73 -2.30
C LEU A 181 -0.44 -4.83 -2.38
N ASN A 182 -0.36 -5.61 -3.48
CA ASN A 182 0.74 -6.56 -3.67
C ASN A 182 2.11 -5.87 -3.84
N TYR A 183 2.15 -4.55 -4.02
CA TYR A 183 3.40 -3.80 -3.99
C TYR A 183 4.16 -3.97 -2.67
N GLU A 184 3.45 -4.30 -1.59
CA GLU A 184 4.04 -4.55 -0.27
C GLU A 184 4.89 -5.82 -0.20
N ILE A 185 4.80 -6.73 -1.17
CA ILE A 185 5.69 -7.91 -1.23
C ILE A 185 7.16 -7.47 -1.29
N SER A 186 7.45 -6.48 -2.12
CA SER A 186 8.80 -5.91 -2.20
C SER A 186 9.23 -5.18 -0.92
N THR A 187 8.26 -4.64 -0.16
CA THR A 187 8.51 -3.95 1.11
C THR A 187 9.02 -4.91 2.19
N ILE A 188 8.59 -6.19 2.16
CA ILE A 188 9.12 -7.24 3.05
C ILE A 188 10.64 -7.35 2.90
N PHE A 189 11.13 -7.56 1.68
CA PHE A 189 12.56 -7.67 1.39
C PHE A 189 13.30 -6.36 1.65
N LEU A 190 12.67 -5.20 1.40
CA LEU A 190 13.26 -3.90 1.70
C LEU A 190 13.59 -3.75 3.19
N HIS A 191 12.68 -4.18 4.07
CA HIS A 191 12.90 -4.11 5.51
C HIS A 191 13.88 -5.17 6.02
N ILE A 192 13.93 -6.36 5.40
CA ILE A 192 14.95 -7.38 5.69
C ILE A 192 16.36 -6.87 5.29
N TYR A 193 16.47 -6.23 4.14
CA TYR A 193 17.71 -5.61 3.69
C TYR A 193 18.16 -4.52 4.66
N TRP A 194 17.23 -3.65 5.04
CA TRP A 194 17.49 -2.55 5.97
C TRP A 194 17.92 -3.04 7.35
N ILE A 195 17.25 -4.05 7.92
CA ILE A 195 17.61 -4.56 9.25
C ILE A 195 18.98 -5.22 9.22
N SER A 196 19.32 -5.92 8.14
CA SER A 196 20.63 -6.56 7.92
C SER A 196 21.78 -5.57 8.04
N ASP A 197 21.62 -4.36 7.49
CA ASP A 197 22.57 -3.27 7.63
C ASP A 197 22.75 -2.83 9.10
N LYS A 198 21.67 -2.80 9.88
CA LYS A 198 21.72 -2.35 11.28
C LYS A 198 22.29 -3.36 12.26
N ILE A 199 22.19 -4.66 11.94
CA ILE A 199 22.72 -5.72 12.78
C ILE A 199 24.12 -6.20 12.37
N GLY A 200 24.74 -5.52 11.40
CA GLY A 200 26.12 -5.80 10.96
C GLY A 200 26.24 -7.03 10.06
N LEU A 201 25.19 -7.35 9.31
CA LEU A 201 25.22 -8.38 8.25
C LEU A 201 25.59 -7.81 6.88
N THR A 202 26.11 -6.57 6.84
CA THR A 202 26.48 -5.90 5.60
C THR A 202 27.56 -6.69 4.84
N GLY A 203 27.31 -6.99 3.57
CA GLY A 203 28.24 -7.74 2.70
C GLY A 203 28.19 -9.26 2.86
N THR A 204 27.27 -9.80 3.67
CA THR A 204 27.08 -11.25 3.79
C THR A 204 26.34 -11.83 2.58
N ILE A 205 26.50 -13.15 2.34
CA ILE A 205 25.73 -13.88 1.32
C ILE A 205 24.23 -13.76 1.59
N PHE A 206 23.82 -13.72 2.87
CA PHE A 206 22.42 -13.49 3.25
C PHE A 206 21.89 -12.16 2.70
N GLN A 207 22.61 -11.05 2.92
CA GLN A 207 22.19 -9.74 2.40
C GLN A 207 22.24 -9.69 0.86
N LEU A 208 23.19 -10.39 0.23
CA LEU A 208 23.24 -10.52 -1.22
C LEU A 208 21.98 -11.19 -1.77
N VAL A 209 21.59 -12.34 -1.21
CA VAL A 209 20.38 -13.08 -1.62
C VAL A 209 19.13 -12.22 -1.41
N ASP A 210 18.99 -11.59 -0.24
CA ASP A 210 17.88 -10.70 0.05
C ASP A 210 17.82 -9.50 -0.90
N SER A 211 18.97 -8.91 -1.25
CA SER A 211 19.03 -7.81 -2.23
C SER A 211 18.59 -8.24 -3.63
N LEU A 212 18.90 -9.48 -4.04
CA LEU A 212 18.42 -10.04 -5.30
C LEU A 212 16.91 -10.27 -5.26
N LEU A 213 16.39 -10.81 -4.16
CA LEU A 213 14.94 -10.99 -3.97
C LEU A 213 14.20 -9.65 -3.95
N LEU A 214 14.76 -8.64 -3.29
CA LEU A 214 14.25 -7.27 -3.31
C LEU A 214 14.19 -6.74 -4.75
N LEU A 215 15.28 -6.88 -5.52
CA LEU A 215 15.32 -6.40 -6.91
C LEU A 215 14.26 -7.09 -7.77
N VAL A 216 14.20 -8.43 -7.71
CA VAL A 216 13.26 -9.23 -8.50
C VAL A 216 11.82 -8.92 -8.14
N THR A 217 11.51 -8.83 -6.85
CA THR A 217 10.15 -8.51 -6.40
C THR A 217 9.77 -7.07 -6.72
N PHE A 218 10.66 -6.11 -6.49
CA PHE A 218 10.41 -4.71 -6.85
C PHE A 218 10.10 -4.56 -8.35
N PHE A 219 10.93 -5.15 -9.22
CA PHE A 219 10.71 -5.09 -10.66
C PHE A 219 9.42 -5.79 -11.07
N SER A 220 9.18 -7.01 -10.57
CA SER A 220 8.00 -7.79 -10.95
C SER A 220 6.69 -7.15 -10.47
N VAL A 221 6.54 -6.84 -9.18
CA VAL A 221 5.26 -6.37 -8.65
C VAL A 221 5.01 -4.89 -8.92
N ARG A 222 6.01 -4.02 -8.77
CA ARG A 222 5.81 -2.57 -8.91
C ARG A 222 5.93 -2.08 -10.34
N ILE A 223 6.93 -2.56 -11.09
CA ILE A 223 7.20 -2.06 -12.44
C ILE A 223 6.39 -2.85 -13.48
N ALA A 224 6.64 -4.14 -13.62
CA ALA A 224 6.02 -4.95 -14.68
C ALA A 224 4.52 -5.13 -14.45
N PHE A 225 4.14 -5.78 -13.36
CA PHE A 225 2.74 -6.08 -13.05
C PHE A 225 1.91 -4.82 -12.78
N GLY A 226 2.51 -3.84 -12.11
CA GLY A 226 1.91 -2.52 -11.91
C GLY A 226 1.55 -1.82 -13.21
N SER A 227 2.51 -1.70 -14.15
CA SER A 227 2.27 -1.05 -15.44
C SER A 227 1.21 -1.79 -16.26
N ILE A 228 1.25 -3.12 -16.30
CA ILE A 228 0.25 -3.93 -17.00
C ILE A 228 -1.14 -3.70 -16.42
N THR A 229 -1.26 -3.63 -15.09
CA THR A 229 -2.55 -3.40 -14.41
C THR A 229 -3.12 -2.02 -14.75
N ILE A 230 -2.29 -0.98 -14.74
CA ILE A 230 -2.70 0.38 -15.11
C ILE A 230 -3.18 0.40 -16.56
N LEU A 231 -2.43 -0.19 -17.49
CA LEU A 231 -2.83 -0.26 -18.90
C LEU A 231 -4.16 -0.99 -19.07
N LYS A 232 -4.36 -2.12 -18.38
CA LYS A 232 -5.64 -2.84 -18.41
C LYS A 232 -6.78 -2.05 -17.81
N LEU A 233 -6.53 -1.30 -16.73
CA LEU A 233 -7.54 -0.43 -16.11
C LEU A 233 -7.98 0.64 -17.11
N LEU A 234 -7.03 1.35 -17.72
CA LEU A 234 -7.30 2.40 -18.70
C LEU A 234 -8.04 1.84 -19.93
N CYS A 235 -7.58 0.73 -20.51
CA CYS A 235 -8.21 0.13 -21.69
C CYS A 235 -9.59 -0.50 -21.43
N LYS A 236 -9.95 -0.85 -20.19
CA LYS A 236 -11.28 -1.39 -19.85
C LYS A 236 -12.32 -0.27 -19.61
N PHE A 237 -11.87 0.98 -19.42
CA PHE A 237 -12.74 2.16 -19.29
C PHE A 237 -12.87 2.97 -20.60
N ILE A 238 -12.17 2.55 -21.65
CA ILE A 238 -12.31 2.95 -23.06
C ILE A 238 -13.30 1.99 -23.73
#